data_AF-A0A1G4XXS9-F1
#
_entry.id   AF-A0A1G4XXS9-F1
#
_cell.length_a   1.000
_cell.length_b   1.000
_cell.length_c   1.000
_cell.angle_alpha   90.00
_cell.angle_beta   90.00
_cell.angle_gamma   90.00
#
_symmetry.space_group_name_H-M   'P 1'
#
loop_
_entity.id
_entity.type
_entity.pdbx_description
1 polymer ?
#
loop_
_entity_poly.entity_id
_entity_poly.type
_entity_poly.pdbx_seq_one_letter_code
_entity_poly.pdbx_strand_id
1 'polypeptide(L)'
;MSIFLDLAGKSGTAFFNLFTISGEDGGLGLTDVPGDSTVFQITYDETTGQPATADRLNQLVNNNFGAPVVTTQDIIITALNGGIDPYSGLDITGNALSYLDESGPSPVIRNVCDVSQCCGAGLALFDTDGNHITAPNPVILYHELSHAFREVTGTQEDNDEPPATTDENVMRGVLGLCLRDVNNHDGDCAAGADCGGSDGGPDGGPPAGGCAAGNDDGGCFIVSVTTGSSESAEVNRLRQLRDDVAGVSGLSAQLISVIYDEYAQFSPGIAGELEQDAFARQAVLWIVVRPLLAWYTLAGALALEQADQKAVSQAKRDVLKACPRFLGGSSIVTLLETLRSGEPLPADAPQLLIDFAPRIQQAARLRFASWAILDPLVRVWTSAVRHHDVADEVAQWLATAPLELLARPSDTELLDLDLGGLAGFFNFKPAARRQIGTRLATAWPEAVAILERHGFIQQRGT
;
A
#
# COMPACT_ATOMS: atom_id res chain seq x y z
N MET A 1 -10.99 15.51 -20.39
CA MET A 1 -10.61 14.12 -20.19
C MET A 1 -9.42 14.12 -19.27
N SER A 2 -9.62 13.48 -18.15
CA SER A 2 -8.60 13.19 -17.16
C SER A 2 -8.91 11.81 -16.58
N ILE A 3 -7.89 11.18 -16.00
CA ILE A 3 -8.06 9.94 -15.26
C ILE A 3 -8.12 10.29 -13.78
N PHE A 4 -9.05 9.65 -13.07
CA PHE A 4 -9.26 9.82 -11.65
C PHE A 4 -9.21 8.49 -10.92
N LEU A 5 -8.71 8.50 -9.68
CA LEU A 5 -8.85 7.39 -8.75
C LEU A 5 -10.01 7.68 -7.80
N ASP A 6 -10.94 6.74 -7.71
CA ASP A 6 -12.03 6.80 -6.75
C ASP A 6 -11.54 6.48 -5.33
N LEU A 7 -11.77 7.41 -4.40
CA LEU A 7 -11.42 7.27 -2.99
C LEU A 7 -12.42 6.41 -2.19
N ALA A 8 -13.57 6.05 -2.77
CA ALA A 8 -14.44 5.02 -2.22
C ALA A 8 -13.85 3.61 -2.35
N GLY A 9 -12.90 3.42 -3.28
CA GLY A 9 -12.18 2.17 -3.49
C GLY A 9 -10.78 2.14 -2.86
N LYS A 10 -9.99 1.13 -3.24
CA LYS A 10 -8.58 0.94 -2.88
C LYS A 10 -7.67 1.77 -3.80
N SER A 11 -7.81 3.08 -3.71
CA SER A 11 -7.07 4.05 -4.53
C SER A 11 -5.55 3.88 -4.46
N GLY A 12 -4.98 3.51 -3.32
CA GLY A 12 -3.55 3.21 -3.18
C GLY A 12 -3.11 2.01 -4.04
N THR A 13 -3.89 0.93 -4.06
CA THR A 13 -3.65 -0.24 -4.91
C THR A 13 -3.82 0.10 -6.38
N ALA A 14 -4.87 0.85 -6.74
CA ALA A 14 -5.07 1.33 -8.10
C ALA A 14 -3.89 2.17 -8.59
N PHE A 15 -3.38 3.09 -7.75
CA PHE A 15 -2.19 3.88 -8.06
C PHE A 15 -0.95 3.01 -8.22
N PHE A 16 -0.74 2.02 -7.34
CA PHE A 16 0.38 1.08 -7.48
C PHE A 16 0.32 0.31 -8.81
N ASN A 17 -0.87 -0.16 -9.21
CA ASN A 17 -1.05 -0.83 -10.49
C ASN A 17 -0.73 0.10 -11.67
N LEU A 18 -1.17 1.37 -11.62
CA LEU A 18 -0.80 2.39 -12.60
C LEU A 18 0.71 2.65 -12.62
N PHE A 19 1.36 2.65 -11.45
CA PHE A 19 2.80 2.80 -11.33
C PHE A 19 3.53 1.63 -12.01
N THR A 20 3.08 0.40 -11.81
CA THR A 20 3.61 -0.76 -12.55
C THR A 20 3.36 -0.64 -14.06
N ILE A 21 2.16 -0.22 -14.49
CA ILE A 21 1.84 0.03 -15.92
C ILE A 21 2.78 1.06 -16.54
N SER A 22 3.14 2.09 -15.78
CA SER A 22 4.08 3.14 -16.20
C SER A 22 5.54 2.66 -16.32
N GLY A 23 5.84 1.41 -15.97
CA GLY A 23 7.22 0.92 -15.88
C GLY A 23 7.95 1.40 -14.62
N GLU A 24 7.19 1.65 -13.54
CA GLU A 24 7.68 2.26 -12.32
C GLU A 24 8.27 3.67 -12.56
N ASP A 25 7.65 4.45 -13.45
CA ASP A 25 8.08 5.82 -13.75
C ASP A 25 7.66 6.81 -12.65
N GLY A 26 8.61 7.46 -11.99
CA GLY A 26 8.33 8.49 -10.98
C GLY A 26 7.73 9.77 -11.54
N GLY A 27 7.60 9.90 -12.86
CA GLY A 27 6.76 10.92 -13.48
C GLY A 27 5.26 10.77 -13.17
N LEU A 28 4.81 9.58 -12.73
CA LEU A 28 3.42 9.32 -12.35
C LEU A 28 3.11 9.89 -10.96
N GLY A 29 1.99 10.61 -10.86
CA GLY A 29 1.60 11.28 -9.63
C GLY A 29 0.09 11.44 -9.44
N LEU A 30 -0.25 12.05 -8.29
CA LEU A 30 -1.61 12.37 -7.89
C LEU A 30 -1.72 13.86 -7.56
N THR A 31 -2.85 14.46 -7.87
CA THR A 31 -3.21 15.82 -7.45
C THR A 31 -4.64 15.85 -6.92
N ASP A 32 -4.86 16.62 -5.86
CA ASP A 32 -6.20 16.89 -5.32
C ASP A 32 -7.08 17.61 -6.35
N VAL A 33 -8.35 17.21 -6.45
CA VAL A 33 -9.32 17.89 -7.31
C VAL A 33 -10.01 19.00 -6.51
N PRO A 34 -9.83 20.29 -6.85
CA PRO A 34 -10.43 21.37 -6.07
C PRO A 34 -11.96 21.29 -6.09
N GLY A 35 -12.56 21.09 -4.91
CA GLY A 35 -14.01 21.00 -4.74
C GLY A 35 -14.58 19.59 -4.84
N ASP A 36 -13.76 18.57 -5.09
CA ASP A 36 -14.15 17.17 -5.08
C ASP A 36 -13.16 16.35 -4.24
N SER A 37 -13.60 15.92 -3.06
CA SER A 37 -12.79 15.13 -2.14
C SER A 37 -13.01 13.63 -2.27
N THR A 38 -13.73 13.19 -3.30
CA THR A 38 -14.03 11.76 -3.53
C THR A 38 -13.10 11.14 -4.56
N VAL A 39 -12.26 11.95 -5.22
CA VAL A 39 -11.31 11.48 -6.22
C VAL A 39 -9.95 12.16 -6.12
N PHE A 40 -8.92 11.47 -6.60
CA PHE A 40 -7.64 12.09 -6.99
C PHE A 40 -7.49 12.11 -8.50
N GLN A 41 -6.95 13.19 -9.06
CA GLN A 41 -6.57 13.23 -10.47
C GLN A 41 -5.19 12.60 -10.66
N ILE A 42 -5.06 11.70 -11.64
CA ILE A 42 -3.76 11.19 -12.09
C ILE A 42 -3.06 12.28 -12.91
N THR A 43 -1.80 12.51 -12.61
CA THR A 43 -0.88 13.32 -13.42
C THR A 43 0.25 12.44 -13.92
N TYR A 44 0.76 12.69 -15.11
CA TYR A 44 1.89 11.92 -15.62
C TYR A 44 2.81 12.77 -16.47
N ASP A 45 4.09 12.85 -16.12
CA ASP A 45 5.14 13.42 -16.96
C ASP A 45 6.10 12.29 -17.36
N GLU A 46 5.78 11.62 -18.48
CA GLU A 46 6.49 10.41 -18.89
C GLU A 46 7.98 10.66 -19.16
N THR A 47 8.82 9.86 -18.51
CA THR A 47 10.26 9.83 -18.72
C THR A 47 10.58 9.15 -20.06
N THR A 48 11.56 9.68 -20.81
CA THR A 48 11.96 9.06 -22.07
C THR A 48 12.52 7.66 -21.87
N GLY A 49 12.03 6.69 -22.65
CA GLY A 49 12.53 5.32 -22.68
C GLY A 49 11.72 4.31 -21.85
N GLN A 50 10.56 4.74 -21.33
CA GLN A 50 9.60 3.87 -20.65
C GLN A 50 8.94 2.85 -21.60
N PRO A 51 8.31 1.78 -21.08
CA PRO A 51 7.68 0.76 -21.91
C PRO A 51 6.47 1.31 -22.68
N ALA A 52 6.04 0.62 -23.74
CA ALA A 52 4.87 1.03 -24.53
C ALA A 52 3.55 1.14 -23.72
N THR A 53 3.48 0.49 -22.56
CA THR A 53 2.38 0.60 -21.60
C THR A 53 2.35 1.96 -20.93
N ALA A 54 3.52 2.55 -20.68
CA ALA A 54 3.70 3.91 -20.21
C ALA A 54 3.25 4.92 -21.26
N ASP A 55 3.63 4.73 -22.54
CA ASP A 55 3.18 5.60 -23.63
C ASP A 55 1.64 5.63 -23.71
N ARG A 56 1.00 4.47 -23.53
CA ARG A 56 -0.47 4.36 -23.54
C ARG A 56 -1.10 5.11 -22.35
N LEU A 57 -0.55 4.94 -21.15
CA LEU A 57 -1.00 5.65 -19.96
C LEU A 57 -0.80 7.16 -20.12
N ASN A 58 0.34 7.60 -20.65
CA ASN A 58 0.63 9.00 -20.95
C ASN A 58 -0.40 9.59 -21.93
N GLN A 59 -0.76 8.86 -22.98
CA GLN A 59 -1.83 9.29 -23.89
C GLN A 59 -3.16 9.45 -23.16
N LEU A 60 -3.58 8.50 -22.33
CA LEU A 60 -4.83 8.61 -21.57
C LEU A 60 -4.83 9.80 -20.58
N VAL A 61 -3.70 10.08 -19.95
CA VAL A 61 -3.58 11.17 -18.96
C VAL A 61 -3.49 12.54 -19.62
N ASN A 62 -2.70 12.68 -20.69
CA ASN A 62 -2.29 13.98 -21.22
C ASN A 62 -2.93 14.36 -22.57
N ASN A 63 -3.48 13.41 -23.33
CA ASN A 63 -4.11 13.76 -24.59
C ASN A 63 -5.58 14.13 -24.39
N ASN A 64 -5.97 15.21 -25.06
CA ASN A 64 -7.37 15.46 -25.36
C ASN A 64 -7.67 14.78 -26.71
N PHE A 65 -8.30 13.62 -26.69
CA PHE A 65 -8.60 12.86 -27.90
C PHE A 65 -9.56 13.59 -28.86
N GLY A 66 -10.15 14.71 -28.43
CA GLY A 66 -11.19 15.41 -29.18
C GLY A 66 -12.44 14.54 -29.24
N ALA A 67 -13.64 15.12 -29.27
CA ALA A 67 -14.85 14.31 -29.34
C ALA A 67 -15.00 13.71 -30.74
N PRO A 68 -15.12 12.38 -30.91
CA PRO A 68 -16.08 11.85 -31.86
C PRO A 68 -17.42 11.73 -31.12
N VAL A 69 -18.29 12.74 -31.29
CA VAL A 69 -19.75 12.63 -31.08
C VAL A 69 -20.28 12.52 -29.64
N VAL A 70 -19.48 12.21 -28.61
CA VAL A 70 -19.93 12.20 -27.21
C VAL A 70 -19.03 13.08 -26.35
N THR A 71 -19.63 13.76 -25.37
CA THR A 71 -19.01 14.70 -24.42
C THR A 71 -17.70 14.17 -23.84
N THR A 72 -16.76 15.05 -23.47
CA THR A 72 -15.51 14.73 -22.79
C THR A 72 -15.75 13.82 -21.58
N GLN A 73 -15.64 12.51 -21.77
CA GLN A 73 -15.76 11.52 -20.70
C GLN A 73 -14.45 11.52 -19.94
N ASP A 74 -14.53 11.63 -18.62
CA ASP A 74 -13.40 11.35 -17.77
C ASP A 74 -13.37 9.87 -17.43
N ILE A 75 -12.20 9.33 -17.10
CA ILE A 75 -12.03 7.93 -16.73
C ILE A 75 -11.91 7.86 -15.21
N ILE A 76 -12.71 7.03 -14.55
CA ILE A 76 -12.63 6.79 -13.10
C ILE A 76 -12.24 5.35 -12.85
N ILE A 77 -11.14 5.14 -12.12
CA ILE A 77 -10.68 3.83 -11.69
C ILE A 77 -11.17 3.57 -10.27
N THR A 78 -11.93 2.50 -10.09
CA THR A 78 -12.47 2.05 -8.80
C THR A 78 -11.92 0.66 -8.48
N ALA A 79 -10.88 0.59 -7.65
CA ALA A 79 -10.35 -0.70 -7.17
C ALA A 79 -11.16 -1.19 -5.96
N LEU A 80 -11.58 -2.46 -5.96
CA LEU A 80 -12.39 -3.05 -4.88
C LEU A 80 -11.80 -4.39 -4.45
N ASN A 81 -12.02 -4.79 -3.19
CA ASN A 81 -11.61 -6.11 -2.71
C ASN A 81 -12.73 -7.13 -2.94
N GLY A 82 -13.08 -7.36 -4.21
CA GLY A 82 -14.28 -8.11 -4.57
C GLY A 82 -15.59 -7.41 -4.16
N GLY A 83 -16.69 -8.11 -4.37
CA GLY A 83 -18.04 -7.70 -3.97
C GLY A 83 -18.76 -6.81 -4.97
N ILE A 84 -19.81 -6.15 -4.51
CA ILE A 84 -20.69 -5.34 -5.36
C ILE A 84 -20.05 -3.98 -5.66
N ASP A 85 -19.85 -3.68 -6.95
CA ASP A 85 -19.55 -2.34 -7.42
C ASP A 85 -20.67 -1.37 -7.00
N PRO A 86 -20.38 -0.33 -6.21
CA PRO A 86 -21.41 0.58 -5.72
C PRO A 86 -22.12 1.37 -6.81
N TYR A 87 -21.57 1.43 -8.04
CA TYR A 87 -22.12 2.21 -9.13
C TYR A 87 -22.97 1.38 -10.10
N SER A 88 -22.46 0.23 -10.57
CA SER A 88 -23.23 -0.66 -11.46
C SER A 88 -24.15 -1.62 -10.71
N GLY A 89 -23.86 -1.91 -9.44
CA GLY A 89 -24.53 -2.95 -8.67
C GLY A 89 -24.14 -4.38 -9.07
N LEU A 90 -23.15 -4.54 -9.95
CA LEU A 90 -22.63 -5.85 -10.36
C LEU A 90 -21.62 -6.37 -9.34
N ASP A 91 -21.60 -7.69 -9.13
CA ASP A 91 -20.54 -8.34 -8.36
C ASP A 91 -19.28 -8.43 -9.23
N ILE A 92 -18.21 -7.78 -8.78
CA ILE A 92 -16.92 -7.79 -9.45
C ILE A 92 -15.96 -8.82 -8.84
N THR A 93 -16.38 -9.65 -7.89
CA THR A 93 -15.50 -10.66 -7.26
C THR A 93 -14.88 -11.56 -8.32
N GLY A 94 -13.55 -11.53 -8.40
CA GLY A 94 -12.78 -12.24 -9.40
C GLY A 94 -12.95 -11.73 -10.83
N ASN A 95 -13.31 -10.46 -11.00
CA ASN A 95 -13.56 -9.86 -12.31
C ASN A 95 -13.12 -8.39 -12.37
N ALA A 96 -13.10 -7.85 -13.57
CA ALA A 96 -13.02 -6.42 -13.83
C ALA A 96 -13.99 -6.04 -14.95
N LEU A 97 -14.35 -4.77 -15.02
CA LEU A 97 -15.25 -4.27 -16.03
C LEU A 97 -15.02 -2.79 -16.32
N SER A 98 -15.19 -2.43 -17.59
CA SER A 98 -15.18 -1.06 -18.09
C SER A 98 -16.55 -0.73 -18.68
N TYR A 99 -17.14 0.38 -18.27
CA TYR A 99 -18.47 0.78 -18.76
C TYR A 99 -18.68 2.29 -18.71
N LEU A 100 -19.64 2.75 -19.51
CA LEU A 100 -20.11 4.13 -19.46
C LEU A 100 -21.13 4.31 -18.33
N ASP A 101 -20.76 5.10 -17.32
CA ASP A 101 -21.62 5.50 -16.21
C ASP A 101 -22.32 6.83 -16.56
N GLU A 102 -23.59 6.72 -16.96
CA GLU A 102 -24.47 7.85 -17.29
C GLU A 102 -25.33 8.33 -16.10
N SER A 103 -25.07 7.83 -14.89
CA SER A 103 -25.88 8.17 -13.70
C SER A 103 -25.67 9.60 -13.21
N GLY A 104 -24.53 10.20 -13.54
CA GLY A 104 -24.14 11.55 -13.17
C GLY A 104 -24.55 12.64 -14.18
N PRO A 105 -24.33 13.93 -13.84
CA PRO A 105 -24.60 15.06 -14.75
C PRO A 105 -23.63 15.11 -15.95
N SER A 106 -22.54 14.35 -15.92
CA SER A 106 -21.59 14.18 -17.00
C SER A 106 -21.21 12.71 -17.06
N PRO A 107 -21.40 12.03 -18.20
CA PRO A 107 -21.02 10.63 -18.34
C PRO A 107 -19.52 10.45 -18.13
N VAL A 108 -19.15 9.37 -17.44
CA VAL A 108 -17.75 8.97 -17.21
C VAL A 108 -17.55 7.52 -17.62
N ILE A 109 -16.35 7.16 -18.05
CA ILE A 109 -15.99 5.76 -18.23
C ILE A 109 -15.49 5.27 -16.88
N ARG A 110 -16.09 4.22 -16.34
CA ARG A 110 -15.66 3.63 -15.08
C ARG A 110 -15.00 2.30 -15.33
N ASN A 111 -13.78 2.17 -14.82
CA ASN A 111 -13.02 0.94 -14.79
C ASN A 111 -13.03 0.43 -13.35
N VAL A 112 -13.70 -0.70 -13.12
CA VAL A 112 -13.83 -1.31 -11.81
C VAL A 112 -13.08 -2.63 -11.83
N CYS A 113 -12.18 -2.83 -10.87
CA CYS A 113 -11.37 -4.05 -10.81
C CYS A 113 -11.42 -4.67 -9.41
N ASP A 114 -11.56 -5.99 -9.33
CA ASP A 114 -11.23 -6.73 -8.14
C ASP A 114 -9.70 -6.80 -7.94
N VAL A 115 -9.21 -6.02 -6.98
CA VAL A 115 -7.80 -6.04 -6.58
C VAL A 115 -7.49 -7.08 -5.50
N SER A 116 -8.50 -7.75 -4.94
CA SER A 116 -8.31 -8.88 -4.03
C SER A 116 -7.88 -10.15 -4.75
N GLN A 117 -7.86 -10.16 -6.09
CA GLN A 117 -7.47 -11.31 -6.91
C GLN A 117 -8.35 -12.53 -6.61
N CYS A 118 -9.67 -12.37 -6.75
CA CYS A 118 -10.66 -13.31 -6.28
C CYS A 118 -10.36 -13.77 -4.86
N CYS A 119 -10.22 -12.80 -3.96
CA CYS A 119 -10.17 -13.08 -2.54
C CYS A 119 -8.97 -13.92 -2.11
N GLY A 120 -7.81 -13.64 -2.68
CA GLY A 120 -6.59 -14.41 -2.40
C GLY A 120 -6.47 -15.69 -3.20
N ALA A 121 -7.49 -16.09 -3.97
CA ALA A 121 -7.43 -17.31 -4.78
C ALA A 121 -6.50 -17.15 -5.99
N GLY A 122 -6.25 -15.90 -6.41
CA GLY A 122 -5.63 -15.56 -7.68
C GLY A 122 -6.68 -15.44 -8.79
N LEU A 123 -6.29 -14.74 -9.85
CA LEU A 123 -7.01 -14.76 -11.12
C LEU A 123 -6.22 -15.49 -12.18
N ALA A 124 -6.86 -16.49 -12.78
CA ALA A 124 -6.32 -17.27 -13.87
C ALA A 124 -7.04 -16.91 -15.17
N LEU A 125 -6.25 -16.71 -16.21
CA LEU A 125 -6.69 -16.63 -17.61
C LEU A 125 -6.11 -17.82 -18.35
N PHE A 126 -6.31 -17.88 -19.67
CA PHE A 126 -5.87 -19.01 -20.48
C PHE A 126 -4.90 -18.59 -21.57
N ASP A 127 -3.82 -19.37 -21.72
CA ASP A 127 -2.96 -19.29 -22.92
C ASP A 127 -3.58 -20.04 -24.11
N THR A 128 -2.90 -20.02 -25.26
CA THR A 128 -3.37 -20.68 -26.49
C THR A 128 -3.42 -22.21 -26.41
N ASP A 129 -2.77 -22.80 -25.41
CA ASP A 129 -2.79 -24.24 -25.15
C ASP A 129 -3.88 -24.60 -24.11
N GLY A 130 -4.59 -23.62 -23.57
CA GLY A 130 -5.63 -23.77 -22.55
C GLY A 130 -5.08 -23.97 -21.13
N ASN A 131 -3.81 -23.64 -20.87
CA ASN A 131 -3.26 -23.68 -19.51
C ASN A 131 -3.67 -22.43 -18.73
N HIS A 132 -3.85 -22.59 -17.42
CA HIS A 132 -4.07 -21.47 -16.50
C HIS A 132 -2.80 -20.62 -16.40
N ILE A 133 -2.92 -19.33 -16.68
CA ILE A 133 -1.85 -18.33 -16.56
C ILE A 133 -2.30 -17.23 -15.60
N THR A 134 -1.36 -16.71 -14.81
CA THR A 134 -1.68 -15.68 -13.80
C THR A 134 -2.11 -14.36 -14.45
N ALA A 135 -3.02 -13.64 -13.82
CA ALA A 135 -3.52 -12.34 -14.25
C ALA A 135 -3.44 -11.32 -13.11
N PRO A 136 -2.26 -10.72 -12.89
CA PRO A 136 -2.06 -9.82 -11.77
C PRO A 136 -2.79 -8.49 -11.97
N ASN A 137 -3.05 -7.77 -10.88
CA ASN A 137 -3.85 -6.54 -10.88
C ASN A 137 -3.38 -5.49 -11.92
N PRO A 138 -2.07 -5.25 -12.16
CA PRO A 138 -1.64 -4.32 -13.20
C PRO A 138 -2.04 -4.77 -14.61
N VAL A 139 -2.06 -6.07 -14.89
CA VAL A 139 -2.46 -6.62 -16.20
C VAL A 139 -3.96 -6.44 -16.40
N ILE A 140 -4.76 -6.76 -15.38
CA ILE A 140 -6.22 -6.57 -15.41
C ILE A 140 -6.56 -5.08 -15.58
N LEU A 141 -5.94 -4.20 -14.79
CA LEU A 141 -6.20 -2.77 -14.91
C LEU A 141 -5.80 -2.22 -16.29
N TYR A 142 -4.68 -2.70 -16.85
CA TYR A 142 -4.26 -2.30 -18.19
C TYR A 142 -5.24 -2.77 -19.28
N HIS A 143 -5.81 -3.96 -19.12
CA HIS A 143 -6.89 -4.46 -19.96
C HIS A 143 -8.12 -3.53 -19.92
N GLU A 144 -8.57 -3.15 -18.72
CA GLU A 144 -9.71 -2.22 -18.58
C GLU A 144 -9.40 -0.83 -19.15
N LEU A 145 -8.18 -0.31 -18.93
CA LEU A 145 -7.76 0.96 -19.52
C LEU A 145 -7.69 0.90 -21.04
N SER A 146 -7.50 -0.29 -21.60
CA SER A 146 -7.48 -0.54 -23.04
C SER A 146 -8.89 -0.48 -23.66
N HIS A 147 -9.93 -0.94 -22.94
CA HIS A 147 -11.32 -0.64 -23.30
C HIS A 147 -11.62 0.84 -23.22
N ALA A 148 -11.27 1.49 -22.11
CA ALA A 148 -11.47 2.93 -21.94
C ALA A 148 -10.77 3.72 -23.05
N PHE A 149 -9.54 3.36 -23.43
CA PHE A 149 -8.80 3.98 -24.52
C PHE A 149 -9.55 3.91 -25.85
N ARG A 150 -10.17 2.78 -26.18
CA ARG A 150 -10.91 2.59 -27.43
C ARG A 150 -12.22 3.36 -27.44
N GLU A 151 -12.92 3.40 -26.31
CA GLU A 151 -14.10 4.24 -26.13
C GLU A 151 -13.74 5.71 -26.41
N VAL A 152 -12.71 6.24 -25.74
CA VAL A 152 -12.34 7.66 -25.85
C VAL A 152 -11.77 8.07 -27.20
N THR A 153 -11.17 7.13 -27.92
CA THR A 153 -10.66 7.36 -29.28
C THR A 153 -11.69 7.06 -30.37
N GLY A 154 -12.86 6.52 -30.01
CA GLY A 154 -13.89 6.11 -30.95
C GLY A 154 -13.46 4.92 -31.83
N THR A 155 -12.56 4.07 -31.33
CA THR A 155 -12.08 2.86 -32.02
C THR A 155 -12.60 1.58 -31.39
N GLN A 156 -13.62 1.66 -30.54
CA GLN A 156 -14.27 0.49 -29.94
C GLN A 156 -14.95 -0.36 -31.01
N GLU A 157 -14.82 -1.68 -30.88
CA GLU A 157 -15.47 -2.66 -31.75
C GLU A 157 -16.68 -3.32 -31.06
N ASP A 158 -17.60 -3.91 -31.84
CA ASP A 158 -18.75 -4.65 -31.28
C ASP A 158 -18.31 -5.80 -30.35
N ASN A 159 -17.13 -6.37 -30.61
CA ASN A 159 -16.44 -7.28 -29.72
C ASN A 159 -15.05 -6.72 -29.41
N ASP A 160 -14.95 -5.91 -28.36
CA ASP A 160 -13.74 -5.17 -28.02
C ASP A 160 -12.72 -5.98 -27.21
N GLU A 161 -13.07 -7.21 -26.83
CA GLU A 161 -12.25 -8.11 -26.01
C GLU A 161 -10.96 -8.60 -26.70
N PRO A 162 -10.96 -9.06 -27.97
CA PRO A 162 -9.72 -9.41 -28.67
C PRO A 162 -8.69 -8.28 -28.78
N PRO A 163 -9.07 -7.04 -29.18
CA PRO A 163 -8.08 -5.96 -29.23
C PRO A 163 -7.67 -5.51 -27.82
N ALA A 164 -8.55 -5.55 -26.81
CA ALA A 164 -8.16 -5.31 -25.42
C ALA A 164 -7.16 -6.34 -24.90
N THR A 165 -7.39 -7.63 -25.17
CA THR A 165 -6.47 -8.73 -24.85
C THR A 165 -5.13 -8.62 -25.61
N THR A 166 -5.15 -8.08 -26.82
CA THR A 166 -3.93 -7.80 -27.58
C THR A 166 -3.07 -6.74 -26.89
N ASP A 167 -3.69 -5.68 -26.37
CA ASP A 167 -2.99 -4.68 -25.56
C ASP A 167 -2.56 -5.26 -24.21
N GLU A 168 -3.41 -6.05 -23.53
CA GLU A 168 -3.07 -6.78 -22.30
C GLU A 168 -1.76 -7.57 -22.47
N ASN A 169 -1.61 -8.28 -23.60
CA ASN A 169 -0.40 -9.04 -23.91
C ASN A 169 0.87 -8.17 -24.06
N VAL A 170 0.75 -6.86 -24.33
CA VAL A 170 1.89 -5.92 -24.25
C VAL A 170 2.34 -5.78 -22.79
N MET A 171 1.40 -5.59 -21.86
CA MET A 171 1.70 -5.50 -20.42
C MET A 171 2.25 -6.81 -19.88
N ARG A 172 1.69 -7.95 -20.30
CA ARG A 172 2.21 -9.28 -19.95
C ARG A 172 3.64 -9.45 -20.45
N GLY A 173 3.95 -8.97 -21.65
CA GLY A 173 5.32 -8.93 -22.19
C GLY A 173 6.29 -8.06 -21.37
N VAL A 174 5.85 -6.90 -20.88
CA VAL A 174 6.63 -6.03 -19.99
C VAL A 174 6.97 -6.75 -18.67
N LEU A 175 6.02 -7.51 -18.12
CA LEU A 175 6.19 -8.27 -16.87
C LEU A 175 6.82 -9.66 -17.06
N GLY A 176 7.11 -10.07 -18.30
CA GLY A 176 7.66 -11.39 -18.60
C GLY A 176 6.69 -12.56 -18.37
N LEU A 177 5.38 -12.31 -18.35
CA LEU A 177 4.34 -13.32 -18.11
C LEU A 177 4.01 -14.12 -19.38
N CYS A 178 3.38 -15.31 -19.21
CA CYS A 178 2.75 -16.05 -20.30
C CYS A 178 1.79 -15.13 -21.08
N LEU A 179 1.62 -15.28 -22.39
CA LEU A 179 0.62 -14.50 -23.13
C LEU A 179 -0.77 -15.17 -23.05
N ARG A 180 -1.83 -14.36 -22.93
CA ARG A 180 -3.23 -14.79 -23.00
C ARG A 180 -3.62 -15.07 -24.44
N ASP A 181 -4.44 -16.09 -24.65
CA ASP A 181 -5.09 -16.30 -25.95
C ASP A 181 -6.10 -15.18 -26.22
N VAL A 182 -5.85 -14.40 -27.27
CA VAL A 182 -6.72 -13.29 -27.70
C VAL A 182 -8.13 -13.73 -28.12
N ASN A 183 -8.37 -15.04 -28.29
CA ASN A 183 -9.67 -15.61 -28.60
C ASN A 183 -10.34 -16.28 -27.40
N ASN A 184 -9.69 -16.29 -26.24
CA ASN A 184 -10.23 -16.86 -25.00
C ASN A 184 -10.41 -15.76 -23.95
N HIS A 185 -11.67 -15.40 -23.73
CA HIS A 185 -12.08 -14.36 -22.80
C HIS A 185 -12.52 -14.91 -21.44
N ASP A 186 -12.45 -16.23 -21.24
CA ASP A 186 -12.78 -16.85 -19.96
C ASP A 186 -11.69 -16.50 -18.92
N GLY A 187 -12.11 -16.51 -17.66
CA GLY A 187 -11.25 -16.32 -16.49
C GLY A 187 -11.82 -17.09 -15.29
N ASP A 188 -10.93 -17.51 -14.40
CA ASP A 188 -11.25 -18.34 -13.23
C ASP A 188 -10.63 -17.76 -11.96
N CYS A 189 -11.32 -17.99 -10.83
CA CYS A 189 -10.78 -17.79 -9.49
C CYS A 189 -9.79 -18.90 -9.12
N ALA A 190 -8.58 -18.83 -9.65
CA ALA A 190 -7.53 -19.79 -9.41
C ALA A 190 -6.15 -19.16 -9.60
N ALA A 191 -5.13 -19.81 -9.03
CA ALA A 191 -3.75 -19.50 -9.37
C ALA A 191 -3.44 -19.98 -10.80
N GLY A 192 -2.63 -19.21 -11.51
CA GLY A 192 -2.09 -19.56 -12.83
C GLY A 192 -0.56 -19.55 -12.84
N ALA A 193 0.04 -20.07 -13.91
CA ALA A 193 1.48 -20.02 -14.10
C ALA A 193 1.95 -18.61 -14.52
N ASP A 194 3.15 -18.22 -14.09
CA ASP A 194 3.87 -17.00 -14.52
C ASP A 194 4.77 -17.25 -15.75
N CYS A 195 4.91 -18.51 -16.19
CA CYS A 195 5.80 -18.97 -17.26
C CYS A 195 7.27 -18.57 -17.10
N GLY A 196 7.77 -18.44 -15.87
CA GLY A 196 9.16 -18.06 -15.64
C GLY A 196 9.43 -16.57 -15.85
N GLY A 197 8.38 -15.74 -15.91
CA GLY A 197 8.45 -14.34 -15.58
C GLY A 197 9.08 -14.21 -14.20
N SER A 198 10.35 -13.86 -14.17
CA SER A 198 11.12 -13.66 -12.95
C SER A 198 11.43 -12.18 -12.89
N ASP A 199 10.78 -11.49 -11.95
CA ASP A 199 11.25 -10.31 -11.18
C ASP A 199 10.13 -9.83 -10.19
N GLY A 200 9.32 -10.77 -9.72
CA GLY A 200 8.23 -10.62 -8.75
C GLY A 200 7.70 -12.03 -8.46
N GLY A 201 7.04 -12.28 -7.32
CA GLY A 201 6.40 -13.59 -7.09
C GLY A 201 5.35 -13.92 -8.18
N PRO A 202 4.66 -15.08 -8.10
CA PRO A 202 3.63 -15.53 -9.06
C PRO A 202 2.46 -14.55 -9.32
N ASP A 203 2.50 -13.37 -8.70
CA ASP A 203 1.48 -12.34 -8.70
C ASP A 203 1.95 -11.01 -9.33
N GLY A 204 3.18 -10.88 -9.86
CA GLY A 204 3.66 -9.65 -10.54
C GLY A 204 3.41 -8.33 -9.77
N GLY A 205 3.22 -8.44 -8.46
CA GLY A 205 2.50 -7.55 -7.56
C GLY A 205 2.42 -8.22 -6.18
N PRO A 206 2.06 -7.49 -5.10
CA PRO A 206 1.96 -8.07 -3.76
C PRO A 206 0.88 -9.17 -3.67
N PRO A 207 0.98 -10.09 -2.69
CA PRO A 207 0.12 -11.27 -2.60
C PRO A 207 -1.36 -10.93 -2.42
N ALA A 208 -2.20 -11.60 -3.21
CA ALA A 208 -3.65 -11.57 -3.22
C ALA A 208 -4.27 -11.73 -1.81
N GLY A 209 -5.09 -10.76 -1.39
CA GLY A 209 -5.78 -10.75 -0.10
C GLY A 209 -7.25 -11.21 -0.16
N GLY A 210 -7.78 -11.79 0.92
CA GLY A 210 -9.14 -12.38 1.00
C GLY A 210 -10.35 -11.45 0.69
N CYS A 211 -11.51 -12.06 0.38
CA CYS A 211 -12.82 -11.40 0.11
C CYS A 211 -13.36 -10.60 1.30
N ALA A 212 -12.78 -10.80 2.47
CA ALA A 212 -13.29 -10.33 3.73
C ALA A 212 -12.20 -9.55 4.44
N ALA A 213 -12.33 -8.22 4.42
CA ALA A 213 -11.58 -7.25 5.21
C ALA A 213 -10.07 -7.15 4.95
N GLY A 214 -9.67 -6.07 4.27
CA GLY A 214 -8.49 -5.28 4.67
C GLY A 214 -7.10 -5.86 4.43
N ASN A 215 -6.82 -6.35 3.22
CA ASN A 215 -5.43 -6.59 2.81
C ASN A 215 -5.04 -5.52 1.78
N ASP A 216 -4.10 -4.67 2.19
CA ASP A 216 -3.72 -3.44 1.51
C ASP A 216 -2.38 -3.63 0.79
N ASP A 217 -2.49 -3.68 -0.54
CA ASP A 217 -1.40 -3.86 -1.50
C ASP A 217 -0.55 -2.59 -1.71
N GLY A 218 -0.25 -1.88 -0.62
CA GLY A 218 0.55 -0.67 -0.71
C GLY A 218 2.01 -0.97 -1.04
N GLY A 219 2.49 -0.42 -2.15
CA GLY A 219 3.90 -0.45 -2.54
C GLY A 219 4.81 0.22 -1.50
N CYS A 220 6.09 -0.17 -1.43
CA CYS A 220 7.09 0.45 -0.55
C CYS A 220 7.81 1.62 -1.25
N PHE A 221 7.06 2.58 -1.82
CA PHE A 221 7.54 3.62 -2.75
C PHE A 221 8.85 4.30 -2.32
N ILE A 222 8.90 4.88 -1.11
CA ILE A 222 10.10 5.59 -0.60
C ILE A 222 11.29 4.63 -0.44
N VAL A 223 11.04 3.38 -0.06
CA VAL A 223 12.12 2.40 0.15
C VAL A 223 12.67 1.97 -1.21
N SER A 224 11.80 1.61 -2.16
CA SER A 224 12.19 1.19 -3.51
C SER A 224 13.05 2.24 -4.22
N VAL A 225 12.63 3.52 -4.19
CA VAL A 225 13.42 4.60 -4.81
C VAL A 225 14.76 4.81 -4.10
N THR A 226 14.78 4.80 -2.76
CA THR A 226 16.00 5.12 -2.01
C THR A 226 17.06 4.03 -2.10
N THR A 227 16.65 2.77 -2.27
CA THR A 227 17.55 1.65 -2.54
C THR A 227 17.84 1.47 -4.03
N GLY A 228 17.04 2.10 -4.90
CA GLY A 228 17.11 1.97 -6.35
C GLY A 228 16.60 0.62 -6.87
N SER A 229 15.82 -0.11 -6.07
CA SER A 229 15.25 -1.40 -6.46
C SER A 229 14.04 -1.77 -5.60
N SER A 230 12.94 -2.10 -6.28
CA SER A 230 11.72 -2.68 -5.69
C SER A 230 11.93 -4.10 -5.13
N GLU A 231 13.12 -4.69 -5.31
CA GLU A 231 13.52 -6.01 -4.80
C GLU A 231 14.72 -5.96 -3.86
N SER A 232 15.13 -4.76 -3.43
CA SER A 232 16.22 -4.62 -2.46
C SER A 232 15.96 -5.42 -1.18
N ALA A 233 17.04 -5.80 -0.50
CA ALA A 233 16.95 -6.53 0.77
C ALA A 233 16.11 -5.77 1.80
N GLU A 234 16.18 -4.44 1.81
CA GLU A 234 15.35 -3.58 2.64
C GLU A 234 13.85 -3.71 2.29
N VAL A 235 13.47 -3.64 1.01
CA VAL A 235 12.06 -3.78 0.58
C VAL A 235 11.54 -5.18 0.94
N ASN A 236 12.29 -6.23 0.59
CA ASN A 236 11.86 -7.60 0.84
C ASN A 236 11.71 -7.89 2.34
N ARG A 237 12.59 -7.34 3.19
CA ARG A 237 12.44 -7.51 4.64
C ARG A 237 11.24 -6.75 5.20
N LEU A 238 10.91 -5.56 4.70
CA LEU A 238 9.72 -4.84 5.13
C LEU A 238 8.43 -5.56 4.71
N ARG A 239 8.37 -6.07 3.48
CA ARG A 239 7.27 -6.91 3.00
C ARG A 239 7.10 -8.15 3.88
N GLN A 240 8.19 -8.86 4.14
CA GLN A 240 8.13 -10.03 5.03
C GLN A 240 7.60 -9.67 6.42
N LEU A 241 8.10 -8.60 7.05
CA LEU A 241 7.62 -8.16 8.37
C LEU A 241 6.15 -7.75 8.35
N ARG A 242 5.71 -7.07 7.28
CA ARG A 242 4.30 -6.73 7.06
C ARG A 242 3.44 -7.98 7.02
N ASP A 243 3.82 -8.94 6.18
CA ASP A 243 3.07 -10.17 5.94
C ASP A 243 3.02 -11.05 7.19
N ASP A 244 4.16 -11.19 7.89
CA ASP A 244 4.25 -11.90 9.16
C ASP A 244 3.34 -11.26 10.22
N VAL A 245 3.25 -9.92 10.26
CA VAL A 245 2.38 -9.21 11.22
C VAL A 245 0.91 -9.33 10.84
N ALA A 246 0.57 -9.13 9.57
CA ALA A 246 -0.80 -9.26 9.06
C ALA A 246 -1.33 -10.69 9.26
N GLY A 247 -0.47 -11.70 9.12
CA GLY A 247 -0.82 -13.11 9.31
C GLY A 247 -1.13 -13.53 10.74
N VAL A 248 -0.89 -12.69 11.75
CA VAL A 248 -1.18 -13.04 13.16
C VAL A 248 -2.66 -12.95 13.52
N SER A 249 -3.36 -11.94 13.00
CA SER A 249 -4.79 -11.75 13.24
C SER A 249 -5.43 -10.80 12.23
N GLY A 250 -6.75 -10.92 12.04
CA GLY A 250 -7.53 -10.00 11.20
C GLY A 250 -7.40 -8.54 11.65
N LEU A 251 -7.40 -8.27 12.96
CA LEU A 251 -7.09 -6.95 13.52
C LEU A 251 -5.70 -6.43 13.14
N SER A 252 -4.70 -7.31 13.06
CA SER A 252 -3.33 -6.91 12.65
C SER A 252 -3.27 -6.62 11.16
N ALA A 253 -3.93 -7.44 10.33
CA ALA A 253 -4.08 -7.18 8.90
C ALA A 253 -4.79 -5.85 8.63
N GLN A 254 -5.90 -5.58 9.33
CA GLN A 254 -6.64 -4.33 9.24
C GLN A 254 -5.83 -3.10 9.70
N LEU A 255 -4.91 -3.28 10.66
CA LEU A 255 -3.98 -2.21 11.04
C LEU A 255 -2.98 -1.94 9.90
N ILE A 256 -2.41 -2.99 9.30
CA ILE A 256 -1.44 -2.90 8.20
C ILE A 256 -2.06 -2.20 6.99
N SER A 257 -3.13 -2.77 6.44
CA SER A 257 -4.38 -2.03 6.35
C SER A 257 -4.33 -0.52 6.05
N VAL A 258 -5.00 0.15 6.98
CA VAL A 258 -5.10 1.59 7.14
C VAL A 258 -3.75 2.32 7.20
N ILE A 259 -2.66 1.67 7.60
CA ILE A 259 -1.31 2.27 7.54
C ILE A 259 -0.90 2.47 6.09
N TYR A 260 -1.12 1.48 5.23
CA TYR A 260 -0.78 1.56 3.81
C TYR A 260 -1.72 2.49 3.05
N ASP A 261 -3.02 2.51 3.38
CA ASP A 261 -3.96 3.50 2.85
C ASP A 261 -3.50 4.95 3.16
N GLU A 262 -3.05 5.23 4.39
CA GLU A 262 -2.49 6.55 4.73
C GLU A 262 -1.11 6.78 4.11
N TYR A 263 -0.27 5.76 4.00
CA TYR A 263 1.06 5.85 3.36
C TYR A 263 0.97 6.24 1.89
N ALA A 264 0.02 5.68 1.15
CA ALA A 264 -0.19 5.96 -0.27
C ALA A 264 -0.54 7.43 -0.54
N GLN A 265 -1.09 8.16 0.43
CA GLN A 265 -1.52 9.56 0.26
C GLN A 265 -0.35 10.56 0.13
N PHE A 266 0.85 10.20 0.58
CA PHE A 266 2.00 11.12 0.56
C PHE A 266 3.28 10.50 -0.02
N SER A 267 3.42 9.17 0.04
CA SER A 267 4.66 8.50 -0.33
C SER A 267 5.02 8.54 -1.83
N PRO A 268 4.08 8.50 -2.80
CA PRO A 268 4.43 8.62 -4.21
C PRO A 268 5.07 9.97 -4.54
N GLY A 269 4.50 11.06 -4.01
CA GLY A 269 5.06 12.39 -4.24
C GLY A 269 6.45 12.60 -3.63
N ILE A 270 6.73 11.97 -2.48
CA ILE A 270 8.10 11.93 -1.93
C ILE A 270 9.01 11.09 -2.83
N ALA A 271 8.53 9.95 -3.33
CA ALA A 271 9.34 9.06 -4.15
C ALA A 271 9.74 9.70 -5.49
N GLY A 272 8.81 10.36 -6.19
CA GLY A 272 9.11 11.06 -7.45
C GLY A 272 10.17 12.15 -7.29
N GLU A 273 10.15 12.90 -6.18
CA GLU A 273 11.21 13.88 -5.87
C GLU A 273 12.55 13.21 -5.55
N LEU A 274 12.54 12.07 -4.88
CA LEU A 274 13.75 11.31 -4.59
C LEU A 274 14.39 10.73 -5.85
N GLU A 275 13.61 10.33 -6.86
CA GLU A 275 14.18 9.79 -8.11
C GLU A 275 15.11 10.77 -8.83
N GLN A 276 14.79 12.06 -8.73
CA GLN A 276 15.53 13.12 -9.42
C GLN A 276 16.77 13.58 -8.64
N ASP A 277 16.93 13.19 -7.38
CA ASP A 277 18.03 13.62 -6.52
C ASP A 277 18.74 12.43 -5.83
N ALA A 278 19.89 12.04 -6.39
CA ALA A 278 20.71 10.97 -5.84
C ALA A 278 21.23 11.25 -4.41
N PHE A 279 21.49 12.51 -4.06
CA PHE A 279 21.91 12.89 -2.71
C PHE A 279 20.73 12.76 -1.74
N ALA A 280 19.54 13.22 -2.15
CA ALA A 280 18.30 13.05 -1.42
C ALA A 280 18.00 11.56 -1.12
N ARG A 281 18.07 10.68 -2.13
CA ARG A 281 17.90 9.23 -1.95
C ARG A 281 18.82 8.69 -0.87
N GLN A 282 20.10 9.03 -0.96
CA GLN A 282 21.10 8.52 -0.04
C GLN A 282 20.85 9.04 1.38
N ALA A 283 20.44 10.30 1.53
CA ALA A 283 20.09 10.88 2.81
C ALA A 283 18.86 10.19 3.42
N VAL A 284 17.78 9.99 2.66
CA VAL A 284 16.57 9.31 3.14
C VAL A 284 16.85 7.84 3.47
N LEU A 285 17.69 7.14 2.70
CA LEU A 285 18.11 5.77 3.01
C LEU A 285 18.76 5.67 4.40
N TRP A 286 19.67 6.58 4.72
CA TRP A 286 20.41 6.58 5.99
C TRP A 286 19.65 7.17 7.16
N ILE A 287 18.80 8.17 6.92
CA ILE A 287 18.08 8.90 7.98
C ILE A 287 16.75 8.25 8.31
N VAL A 288 16.05 7.69 7.32
CA VAL A 288 14.67 7.20 7.46
C VAL A 288 14.60 5.69 7.31
N VAL A 289 14.96 5.16 6.13
CA VAL A 289 14.65 3.77 5.76
C VAL A 289 15.39 2.76 6.62
N ARG A 290 16.71 2.88 6.75
CA ARG A 290 17.50 1.92 7.55
C ARG A 290 17.18 1.99 9.05
N PRO A 291 17.03 3.18 9.67
CA PRO A 291 16.56 3.28 11.05
C PRO A 291 15.20 2.63 11.28
N LEU A 292 14.22 2.87 10.40
CA LEU A 292 12.90 2.25 10.50
C LEU A 292 12.93 0.75 10.30
N LEU A 293 13.65 0.26 9.29
CA LEU A 293 13.82 -1.17 9.06
C LEU A 293 14.43 -1.88 10.27
N ALA A 294 15.46 -1.30 10.87
CA ALA A 294 16.07 -1.86 12.07
C ALA A 294 15.08 -1.86 13.25
N TRP A 295 14.29 -0.80 13.40
CA TRP A 295 13.26 -0.68 14.42
C TRP A 295 12.17 -1.76 14.27
N TYR A 296 11.58 -1.90 13.07
CA TYR A 296 10.56 -2.92 12.81
C TYR A 296 11.12 -4.34 12.90
N THR A 297 12.38 -4.56 12.49
CA THR A 297 13.05 -5.85 12.67
C THR A 297 13.18 -6.21 14.15
N LEU A 298 13.49 -5.25 15.03
CA LEU A 298 13.48 -5.47 16.47
C LEU A 298 12.07 -5.74 17.00
N ALA A 299 11.06 -5.00 16.52
CA ALA A 299 9.67 -5.24 16.90
C ALA A 299 9.22 -6.66 16.51
N GLY A 300 9.49 -7.09 15.28
CA GLY A 300 9.24 -8.45 14.81
C GLY A 300 9.98 -9.49 15.65
N ALA A 301 11.27 -9.31 15.92
CA ALA A 301 12.04 -10.24 16.74
C ALA A 301 11.49 -10.35 18.18
N LEU A 302 11.09 -9.22 18.78
CA LEU A 302 10.51 -9.20 20.13
C LEU A 302 9.10 -9.78 20.19
N ALA A 303 8.33 -9.68 19.13
CA ALA A 303 6.90 -9.98 19.17
C ALA A 303 6.57 -11.35 18.54
N LEU A 304 7.28 -11.75 17.48
CA LEU A 304 7.10 -13.00 16.73
C LEU A 304 8.16 -14.05 17.06
N GLU A 305 9.42 -13.65 17.21
CA GLU A 305 10.57 -14.57 17.35
C GLU A 305 11.09 -14.67 18.80
N GLN A 306 10.20 -14.52 19.79
CA GLN A 306 10.55 -14.40 21.23
C GLN A 306 11.48 -15.50 21.77
N ALA A 307 11.40 -16.70 21.21
CA ALA A 307 12.23 -17.83 21.58
C ALA A 307 13.68 -17.71 21.09
N ASP A 308 13.94 -16.93 20.03
CA ASP A 308 15.28 -16.71 19.47
C ASP A 308 15.96 -15.50 20.11
N GLN A 309 16.57 -15.74 21.28
CA GLN A 309 17.34 -14.71 21.99
C GLN A 309 18.53 -14.17 21.20
N LYS A 310 19.05 -14.93 20.21
CA LYS A 310 20.15 -14.48 19.35
C LYS A 310 19.62 -13.47 18.33
N ALA A 311 18.48 -13.75 17.69
CA ALA A 311 17.80 -12.84 16.78
C ALA A 311 17.44 -11.52 17.49
N VAL A 312 16.81 -11.59 18.66
CA VAL A 312 16.49 -10.39 19.48
C VAL A 312 17.75 -9.58 19.82
N SER A 313 18.81 -10.24 20.29
CA SER A 313 20.06 -9.56 20.63
C SER A 313 20.74 -8.92 19.42
N GLN A 314 20.64 -9.54 18.24
CA GLN A 314 21.15 -9.00 16.99
C GLN A 314 20.36 -7.77 16.56
N ALA A 315 19.02 -7.87 16.53
CA ALA A 315 18.16 -6.75 16.18
C ALA A 315 18.36 -5.53 17.09
N LYS A 316 18.53 -5.73 18.40
CA LYS A 316 18.88 -4.63 19.34
C LYS A 316 20.17 -3.91 18.94
N ARG A 317 21.20 -4.66 18.53
CA ARG A 317 22.47 -4.07 18.07
C ARG A 317 22.30 -3.33 16.75
N ASP A 318 21.46 -3.84 15.85
CA ASP A 318 21.26 -3.24 14.54
C ASP A 318 20.50 -1.92 14.65
N VAL A 319 19.52 -1.80 15.55
CA VAL A 319 18.88 -0.52 15.89
C VAL A 319 19.90 0.54 16.30
N LEU A 320 20.83 0.20 17.19
CA LEU A 320 21.87 1.13 17.67
C LEU A 320 22.91 1.50 16.58
N LYS A 321 23.07 0.67 15.55
CA LYS A 321 23.97 0.93 14.42
C LYS A 321 23.29 1.64 13.26
N ALA A 322 21.97 1.53 13.15
CA ALA A 322 21.21 2.05 12.02
C ALA A 322 21.22 3.57 11.93
N CYS A 323 21.50 4.28 13.04
CA CYS A 323 21.64 5.73 13.11
C CYS A 323 23.12 6.14 13.07
N PRO A 324 23.65 6.66 11.93
CA PRO A 324 25.06 7.00 11.83
C PRO A 324 25.46 8.19 12.70
N ARG A 325 26.44 7.99 13.59
CA ARG A 325 26.89 9.02 14.55
C ARG A 325 27.41 10.31 13.91
N PHE A 326 27.97 10.23 12.70
CA PHE A 326 28.54 11.38 12.00
C PHE A 326 27.49 12.37 11.48
N LEU A 327 26.21 11.99 11.46
CA LEU A 327 25.11 12.86 11.01
C LEU A 327 24.57 13.80 12.10
N GLY A 328 25.12 13.77 13.32
CA GLY A 328 24.70 14.68 14.39
C GLY A 328 23.31 14.36 14.94
N GLY A 329 23.16 13.18 15.57
CA GLY A 329 21.86 12.62 15.97
C GLY A 329 20.95 13.56 16.78
N SER A 330 21.49 14.43 17.63
CA SER A 330 20.67 15.42 18.37
C SER A 330 19.93 16.40 17.45
N SER A 331 20.60 16.89 16.39
CA SER A 331 19.98 17.77 15.42
C SER A 331 18.90 17.05 14.62
N ILE A 332 19.14 15.79 14.24
CA ILE A 332 18.15 14.95 13.55
C ILE A 332 16.92 14.74 14.43
N VAL A 333 17.09 14.41 15.72
CA VAL A 333 15.97 14.26 16.65
C VAL A 333 15.14 15.53 16.70
N THR A 334 15.76 16.70 16.86
CA THR A 334 15.03 17.98 16.89
C THR A 334 14.25 18.23 15.61
N LEU A 335 14.85 18.00 14.43
CA LEU A 335 14.18 18.19 13.15
C LEU A 335 12.99 17.24 12.98
N LEU A 336 13.15 15.95 13.35
CA LEU A 336 12.07 14.96 13.29
C LEU A 336 10.93 15.29 14.28
N GLU A 337 11.25 15.79 15.47
CA GLU A 337 10.25 16.23 16.44
C GLU A 337 9.45 17.43 15.91
N THR A 338 10.12 18.43 15.32
CA THR A 338 9.49 19.60 14.67
C THR A 338 8.55 19.16 13.53
N LEU A 339 9.00 18.23 12.68
CA LEU A 339 8.17 17.70 11.60
C LEU A 339 6.96 16.95 12.12
N ARG A 340 7.15 16.08 13.13
CA ARG A 340 6.08 15.30 13.75
C ARG A 340 5.05 16.20 14.45
N SER A 341 5.47 17.31 15.06
CA SER A 341 4.55 18.26 15.70
C SER A 341 3.85 19.21 14.71
N GLY A 342 4.26 19.22 13.44
CA GLY A 342 3.77 20.17 12.44
C GLY A 342 4.22 21.61 12.70
N GLU A 343 5.29 21.80 13.48
CA GLU A 343 5.87 23.11 13.73
C GLU A 343 6.69 23.60 12.52
N PRO A 344 6.86 24.93 12.35
CA PRO A 344 7.72 25.47 11.31
C PRO A 344 9.17 24.99 11.47
N LEU A 345 9.79 24.60 10.36
CA LEU A 345 11.21 24.25 10.35
C LEU A 345 12.08 25.48 10.71
N PRO A 346 13.23 25.27 11.39
CA PRO A 346 14.15 26.35 11.68
C PRO A 346 14.71 26.94 10.38
N ALA A 347 15.07 28.23 10.41
CA ALA A 347 15.51 28.98 9.22
C ALA A 347 16.79 28.43 8.57
N ASP A 348 17.59 27.65 9.31
CA ASP A 348 18.80 26.97 8.86
C ASP A 348 18.58 25.48 8.54
N ALA A 349 17.33 25.03 8.45
CA ALA A 349 17.01 23.66 8.05
C ALA A 349 17.60 23.33 6.67
N PRO A 350 18.10 22.10 6.44
CA PRO A 350 18.58 21.68 5.12
C PRO A 350 17.48 21.84 4.06
N GLN A 351 17.83 22.33 2.87
CA GLN A 351 16.88 22.55 1.76
C GLN A 351 16.07 21.29 1.45
N LEU A 352 16.74 20.14 1.43
CA LEU A 352 16.10 18.84 1.27
C LEU A 352 14.91 18.61 2.23
N LEU A 353 15.07 19.03 3.49
CA LEU A 353 14.03 18.88 4.50
C LEU A 353 12.89 19.86 4.26
N ILE A 354 13.21 21.08 3.80
CA ILE A 354 12.23 22.11 3.44
C ILE A 354 11.37 21.61 2.29
N ASP A 355 11.98 20.99 1.28
CA ASP A 355 11.30 20.49 0.09
C ASP A 355 10.30 19.37 0.45
N PHE A 356 10.70 18.44 1.32
CA PHE A 356 9.81 17.36 1.80
C PHE A 356 8.84 17.76 2.92
N ALA A 357 9.06 18.91 3.58
CA ALA A 357 8.30 19.29 4.77
C ALA A 357 6.78 19.25 4.58
N PRO A 358 6.19 19.75 3.47
CA PRO A 358 4.74 19.72 3.30
C PRO A 358 4.16 18.30 3.31
N ARG A 359 4.82 17.35 2.63
CA ARG A 359 4.37 15.94 2.58
C ARG A 359 4.61 15.21 3.90
N ILE A 360 5.70 15.50 4.59
CA ILE A 360 5.95 14.96 5.93
C ILE A 360 4.92 15.53 6.93
N GLN A 361 4.54 16.80 6.82
CA GLN A 361 3.50 17.41 7.63
C GLN A 361 2.11 16.85 7.31
N GLN A 362 1.84 16.48 6.06
CA GLN A 362 0.66 15.69 5.70
C GLN A 362 0.67 14.34 6.42
N ALA A 363 1.77 13.58 6.33
CA ALA A 363 1.93 12.31 7.05
C ALA A 363 1.79 12.46 8.57
N ALA A 364 2.21 13.58 9.15
CA ALA A 364 2.07 13.85 10.58
C ALA A 364 0.61 14.03 11.04
N ARG A 365 -0.29 14.45 10.13
CA ARG A 365 -1.73 14.59 10.38
C ARG A 365 -2.50 13.29 10.19
N LEU A 366 -1.92 12.35 9.45
CA LEU A 366 -2.44 11.01 9.22
C LEU A 366 -2.10 10.12 10.42
N ARG A 367 -3.11 9.58 11.11
CA ARG A 367 -2.93 9.05 12.47
C ARG A 367 -2.17 7.73 12.48
N PHE A 368 -2.45 6.84 11.53
CA PHE A 368 -1.78 5.55 11.39
C PHE A 368 -0.37 5.72 10.81
N ALA A 369 -0.17 6.56 9.80
CA ALA A 369 1.14 6.87 9.23
C ALA A 369 2.05 7.59 10.23
N SER A 370 1.54 8.55 11.00
CA SER A 370 2.29 9.23 12.05
C SER A 370 2.74 8.25 13.14
N TRP A 371 1.84 7.35 13.59
CA TRP A 371 2.20 6.30 14.53
C TRP A 371 3.17 5.27 13.94
N ALA A 372 2.96 4.84 12.70
CA ALA A 372 3.73 3.77 12.09
C ALA A 372 5.11 4.23 11.64
N ILE A 373 5.28 5.49 11.20
CA ILE A 373 6.50 5.97 10.54
C ILE A 373 7.19 7.04 11.39
N LEU A 374 6.51 8.14 11.72
CA LEU A 374 7.17 9.29 12.36
C LEU A 374 7.53 9.03 13.83
N ASP A 375 6.63 8.41 14.61
CA ASP A 375 6.92 8.08 16.01
C ASP A 375 8.12 7.13 16.18
N PRO A 376 8.18 5.96 15.49
CA PRO A 376 9.33 5.08 15.62
C PRO A 376 10.61 5.70 15.07
N LEU A 377 10.52 6.55 14.04
CA LEU A 377 11.67 7.28 13.51
C LEU A 377 12.26 8.25 14.55
N VAL A 378 11.42 9.00 15.27
CA VAL A 378 11.88 9.85 16.39
C VAL A 378 12.49 9.00 17.51
N ARG A 379 11.85 7.87 17.85
CA ARG A 379 12.30 6.99 18.94
C ARG A 379 13.63 6.30 18.65
N VAL A 380 13.85 5.81 17.42
CA VAL A 380 15.10 5.14 17.06
C VAL A 380 16.28 6.12 17.14
N TRP A 381 16.11 7.33 16.61
CA TRP A 381 17.13 8.38 16.70
C TRP A 381 17.35 8.85 18.14
N THR A 382 16.28 9.00 18.93
CA THR A 382 16.39 9.36 20.35
C THR A 382 17.14 8.28 21.14
N SER A 383 16.83 7.01 20.89
CA SER A 383 17.48 5.87 21.54
C SER A 383 18.97 5.78 21.19
N ALA A 384 19.33 6.08 19.94
CA ALA A 384 20.72 6.13 19.50
C ALA A 384 21.53 7.24 20.20
N VAL A 385 20.90 8.37 20.54
CA VAL A 385 21.53 9.50 21.24
C VAL A 385 21.57 9.30 22.76
N ARG A 386 20.46 8.86 23.37
CA ARG A 386 20.28 8.80 24.82
C ARG A 386 20.57 7.44 25.45
N HIS A 387 20.87 6.42 24.64
CA HIS A 387 21.14 5.06 25.08
C HIS A 387 20.00 4.44 25.91
N HIS A 388 18.75 4.74 25.54
CA HIS A 388 17.58 4.10 26.15
C HIS A 388 17.55 2.59 25.83
N ASP A 389 16.83 1.81 26.65
CA ASP A 389 16.56 0.41 26.32
C ASP A 389 15.57 0.34 25.15
N VAL A 390 16.11 0.05 23.97
CA VAL A 390 15.36 -0.02 22.71
C VAL A 390 14.20 -1.02 22.76
N ALA A 391 14.26 -2.07 23.58
CA ALA A 391 13.13 -3.00 23.71
C ALA A 391 11.97 -2.39 24.49
N ASP A 392 12.27 -1.59 25.51
CA ASP A 392 11.25 -0.90 26.29
C ASP A 392 10.60 0.23 25.46
N GLU A 393 11.39 0.93 24.64
CA GLU A 393 10.88 1.94 23.72
C GLU A 393 10.00 1.32 22.61
N VAL A 394 10.39 0.16 22.05
CA VAL A 394 9.52 -0.60 21.12
C VAL A 394 8.22 -1.01 21.80
N ALA A 395 8.28 -1.52 23.03
CA ALA A 395 7.08 -1.91 23.76
C ALA A 395 6.14 -0.72 24.02
N GLN A 396 6.69 0.45 24.35
CA GLN A 396 5.91 1.68 24.54
C GLN A 396 5.25 2.15 23.23
N TRP A 397 5.97 2.09 22.11
CA TRP A 397 5.42 2.41 20.79
C TRP A 397 4.30 1.46 20.38
N LEU A 398 4.49 0.15 20.55
CA LEU A 398 3.44 -0.84 20.27
C LEU A 398 2.22 -0.63 21.19
N ALA A 399 2.43 -0.26 22.46
CA ALA A 399 1.34 0.03 23.40
C ALA A 399 0.45 1.22 22.97
N THR A 400 0.97 2.11 22.12
CA THR A 400 0.22 3.26 21.58
C THR A 400 -0.42 2.99 20.23
N ALA A 401 -0.36 1.75 19.71
CA ALA A 401 -1.03 1.38 18.46
C ALA A 401 -2.51 1.82 18.47
N PRO A 402 -3.01 2.51 17.42
CA PRO A 402 -4.36 3.08 17.35
C PRO A 402 -5.46 2.04 17.04
N LEU A 403 -5.38 0.86 17.65
CA LEU A 403 -6.29 -0.27 17.37
C LEU A 403 -7.76 0.04 17.68
N GLU A 404 -8.04 0.93 18.62
CA GLU A 404 -9.39 1.33 19.00
C GLU A 404 -10.15 2.10 17.90
N LEU A 405 -9.43 2.58 16.89
CA LEU A 405 -10.02 3.25 15.73
C LEU A 405 -10.42 2.27 14.62
N LEU A 406 -9.95 1.03 14.70
CA LEU A 406 -10.27 0.02 13.70
C LEU A 406 -11.71 -0.44 13.85
N ALA A 407 -12.29 -0.94 12.77
CA ALA A 407 -13.62 -1.52 12.84
C ALA A 407 -13.54 -2.85 13.60
N ARG A 408 -14.21 -2.92 14.75
CA ARG A 408 -14.29 -4.15 15.54
C ARG A 408 -14.95 -5.26 14.72
N PRO A 409 -14.36 -6.48 14.68
CA PRO A 409 -15.05 -7.65 14.16
C PRO A 409 -16.43 -7.84 14.81
N SER A 410 -17.48 -7.93 13.99
CA SER A 410 -18.85 -8.16 14.46
C SER A 410 -19.06 -9.58 14.97
N ASP A 411 -18.35 -10.54 14.39
CA ASP A 411 -18.33 -11.93 14.84
C ASP A 411 -17.48 -12.05 16.11
N THR A 412 -18.10 -12.62 17.15
CA THR A 412 -17.49 -12.76 18.47
C THR A 412 -16.42 -13.84 18.50
N GLU A 413 -16.53 -14.89 17.68
CA GLU A 413 -15.51 -15.95 17.58
C GLU A 413 -14.26 -15.43 16.86
N LEU A 414 -14.45 -14.69 15.76
CA LEU A 414 -13.34 -14.03 15.06
C LEU A 414 -12.66 -12.98 15.96
N LEU A 415 -13.42 -12.20 16.72
CA LEU A 415 -12.86 -11.26 17.68
C LEU A 415 -12.04 -11.95 18.78
N ASP A 416 -12.47 -13.11 19.27
CA ASP A 416 -11.74 -13.90 20.26
C ASP A 416 -10.42 -14.45 19.70
N LEU A 417 -10.45 -14.97 18.46
CA LEU A 417 -9.25 -15.41 17.74
C LEU A 417 -8.26 -14.25 17.55
N ASP A 418 -8.75 -13.11 17.08
CA ASP A 418 -7.93 -11.95 16.75
C ASP A 418 -7.25 -11.34 17.98
N LEU A 419 -8.01 -11.20 19.07
CA LEU A 419 -7.45 -10.72 20.34
C LEU A 419 -6.50 -11.75 20.95
N GLY A 420 -6.74 -13.05 20.76
CA GLY A 420 -5.81 -14.10 21.15
C GLY A 420 -4.46 -14.01 20.44
N GLY A 421 -4.48 -13.86 19.10
CA GLY A 421 -3.28 -13.65 18.29
C GLY A 421 -2.54 -12.38 18.71
N LEU A 422 -3.27 -11.26 18.83
CA LEU A 422 -2.71 -9.99 19.27
C LEU A 422 -2.09 -10.06 20.67
N ALA A 423 -2.69 -10.79 21.61
CA ALA A 423 -2.14 -10.95 22.96
C ALA A 423 -0.75 -11.61 22.96
N GLY A 424 -0.51 -12.50 21.99
CA GLY A 424 0.75 -13.21 21.80
C GLY A 424 1.93 -12.27 21.49
N PHE A 425 1.70 -11.24 20.66
CA PHE A 425 2.71 -10.23 20.33
C PHE A 425 3.28 -9.52 21.56
N PHE A 426 2.51 -9.40 22.63
CA PHE A 426 2.90 -8.67 23.84
C PHE A 426 3.41 -9.57 24.97
N ASN A 427 3.63 -10.86 24.73
CA ASN A 427 4.14 -11.78 25.75
C ASN A 427 5.49 -11.33 26.34
N PHE A 428 6.34 -10.66 25.55
CA PHE A 428 7.59 -10.09 26.01
C PHE A 428 7.41 -8.85 26.93
N LYS A 429 6.26 -8.15 26.86
CA LYS A 429 5.94 -7.00 27.72
C LYS A 429 4.44 -6.93 28.07
N PRO A 430 3.97 -7.74 29.05
CA PRO A 430 2.55 -7.76 29.42
C PRO A 430 1.96 -6.43 29.91
N ALA A 431 2.80 -5.49 30.36
CA ALA A 431 2.37 -4.15 30.72
C ALA A 431 1.88 -3.33 29.51
N ALA A 432 2.55 -3.45 28.37
CA ALA A 432 2.14 -2.81 27.11
C ALA A 432 0.79 -3.35 26.63
N ARG A 433 0.59 -4.67 26.73
CA ARG A 433 -0.71 -5.31 26.47
C ARG A 433 -1.84 -4.68 27.28
N ARG A 434 -1.58 -4.41 28.56
CA ARG A 434 -2.59 -3.82 29.45
C ARG A 434 -2.99 -2.39 29.09
N GLN A 435 -2.05 -1.61 28.58
CA GLN A 435 -2.32 -0.26 28.10
C GLN A 435 -3.26 -0.27 26.89
N ILE A 436 -3.01 -1.17 25.94
CA ILE A 436 -3.91 -1.39 24.80
C ILE A 436 -5.28 -1.86 25.29
N GLY A 437 -5.30 -2.84 26.20
CA GLY A 437 -6.53 -3.38 26.77
C GLY A 437 -7.45 -2.34 27.38
N THR A 438 -6.88 -1.34 28.07
CA THR A 438 -7.64 -0.25 28.66
C THR A 438 -8.33 0.62 27.60
N ARG A 439 -7.65 0.91 26.49
CA ARG A 439 -8.20 1.68 25.36
C ARG A 439 -9.25 0.89 24.60
N LEU A 440 -8.97 -0.38 24.29
CA LEU A 440 -9.92 -1.27 23.62
C LEU A 440 -11.17 -1.50 24.46
N ALA A 441 -11.06 -1.68 25.77
CA ALA A 441 -12.23 -1.81 26.65
C ALA A 441 -13.12 -0.55 26.68
N THR A 442 -12.52 0.62 26.43
CA THR A 442 -13.27 1.88 26.34
C THR A 442 -13.98 2.00 25.00
N ALA A 443 -13.33 1.62 23.90
CA ALA A 443 -13.90 1.72 22.56
C ALA A 443 -14.87 0.58 22.23
N TRP A 444 -14.63 -0.62 22.77
CA TRP A 444 -15.40 -1.84 22.53
C TRP A 444 -15.89 -2.44 23.86
N PRO A 445 -16.87 -1.81 24.54
CA PRO A 445 -17.36 -2.30 25.84
C PRO A 445 -17.88 -3.73 25.81
N GLU A 446 -18.39 -4.19 24.66
CA GLU A 446 -18.90 -5.55 24.45
C GLU A 446 -17.77 -6.60 24.43
N ALA A 447 -16.52 -6.17 24.17
CA ALA A 447 -15.35 -7.06 24.09
C ALA A 447 -14.68 -7.29 25.47
N VAL A 448 -15.14 -6.63 26.54
CA VAL A 448 -14.49 -6.67 27.87
C VAL A 448 -14.23 -8.09 28.36
N ALA A 449 -15.19 -9.01 28.23
CA ALA A 449 -15.03 -10.40 28.66
C ALA A 449 -13.92 -11.15 27.88
N ILE A 450 -13.76 -10.84 26.59
CA ILE A 450 -12.71 -11.41 25.73
C ILE A 450 -11.35 -10.78 26.07
N LEU A 451 -11.32 -9.46 26.30
CA LEU A 451 -10.12 -8.74 26.74
C LEU A 451 -9.61 -9.26 28.09
N GLU A 452 -10.50 -9.56 29.04
CA GLU A 452 -10.15 -10.22 30.31
C GLU A 452 -9.57 -11.63 30.08
N ARG A 453 -10.19 -12.42 29.20
CA ARG A 453 -9.74 -13.78 28.86
C ARG A 453 -8.31 -13.82 28.34
N HIS A 454 -7.95 -12.90 27.43
CA HIS A 454 -6.62 -12.82 26.85
C HIS A 454 -5.64 -11.94 27.65
N GLY A 455 -6.03 -11.51 28.86
CA GLY A 455 -5.17 -10.80 29.78
C GLY A 455 -4.76 -9.40 29.30
N PHE A 456 -5.63 -8.73 28.54
CA PHE A 456 -5.54 -7.31 28.21
C PHE A 456 -6.00 -6.43 29.37
N ILE A 457 -6.92 -6.89 30.19
CA ILE A 457 -7.36 -6.21 31.42
C ILE A 457 -7.47 -7.21 32.56
N GLN A 458 -7.42 -6.72 33.80
CA GLN A 458 -7.61 -7.61 34.96
C GLN A 458 -9.04 -8.11 35.00
N GLN A 459 -9.21 -9.42 35.24
CA GLN A 459 -10.52 -9.98 35.54
C GLN A 459 -11.10 -9.25 36.76
N ARG A 460 -12.31 -8.70 36.62
CA ARG A 460 -13.07 -8.25 37.77
C ARG A 460 -13.37 -9.49 38.62
N GLY A 461 -12.74 -9.56 39.80
CA GLY A 461 -12.96 -10.65 40.75
C GLY A 461 -14.46 -10.84 40.99
N THR A 462 -14.92 -12.06 40.76
CA THR A 462 -16.26 -12.55 41.14
C THR A 462 -16.45 -12.54 42.64
#